data_AF-A0A154V110-F1
#
_entry.id   AF-A0A154V110-F1
#
_cell.length_a   1.000
_cell.length_b   1.000
_cell.length_c   1.000
_cell.angle_alpha   90.00
_cell.angle_beta   90.00
_cell.angle_gamma   90.00
#
_symmetry.space_group_name_H-M   'P 1'
#
loop_
_entity.id
_entity.type
_entity.pdbx_description
1 polymer ?
#
loop_
_entity_poly.entity_id
_entity_poly.type
_entity_poly.pdbx_seq_one_letter_code
_entity_poly.pdbx_strand_id
1 'polypeptide(L)'
;MTLRDGQLARLLVVDVEAGAERMVAESAVLHIEAPNWTPDGRWLVVNAEGGLWRLPAPDAEEPDPDLPEPAVDFQAVDLGGVPPINNDHVISPDGEHVYVSARDGHLYDVPWNRGAGGPGRRITADRDPALRFKNYLHGVSPDGTTLSVIGGQVDARGEWTTNIHLVPVDGGPTTQLTDDGFPDDGAEFSPDGGWLYYNSERGSDLPGHAQLFTMRTDGTDVHQFASDARVNWFPHPSPDGEHIVYLSFPPGTLGHPADRDVILRVIDRQSHRTRDLASFPGGQGTINVTSWAPDSRRFAYVAYPFQAPSLS
;
A
#
# COMPACT_ATOMS: atom_id res chain seq x y z
N MET A 1 10.74 -9.99 1.78
CA MET A 1 11.55 -10.28 2.99
C MET A 1 11.13 -11.64 3.54
N THR A 2 11.81 -12.15 4.57
CA THR A 2 11.37 -13.35 5.32
C THR A 2 11.29 -12.99 6.80
N LEU A 3 10.36 -13.61 7.53
CA LEU A 3 10.28 -13.45 8.98
C LEU A 3 11.58 -13.90 9.65
N ARG A 4 11.98 -13.19 10.70
CA ARG A 4 13.09 -13.60 11.58
C ARG A 4 12.64 -14.72 12.50
N ASP A 5 13.61 -15.43 13.08
CA ASP A 5 13.31 -16.50 14.05
C ASP A 5 12.50 -15.94 15.24
N GLY A 6 11.38 -16.61 15.55
CA GLY A 6 10.41 -16.16 16.56
C GLY A 6 9.60 -14.91 16.17
N GLN A 7 9.72 -14.36 14.96
CA GLN A 7 8.92 -13.24 14.48
C GLN A 7 7.61 -13.73 13.86
N LEU A 8 6.55 -12.96 14.05
CA LEU A 8 5.22 -13.22 13.51
C LEU A 8 4.84 -12.12 12.52
N ALA A 9 3.98 -12.43 11.55
CA ALA A 9 3.20 -11.44 10.82
C ALA A 9 1.74 -11.53 11.31
N ARG A 10 1.21 -10.43 11.84
CA ARG A 10 -0.17 -10.33 12.31
C ARG A 10 -0.94 -9.38 11.43
N LEU A 11 -1.98 -9.88 10.77
CA LEU A 11 -2.95 -9.05 10.06
C LEU A 11 -4.03 -8.62 11.05
N LEU A 12 -4.16 -7.31 11.24
CA LEU A 12 -5.14 -6.69 12.13
C LEU A 12 -6.06 -5.76 11.35
N VAL A 13 -7.24 -5.53 11.92
CA VAL A 13 -8.17 -4.49 11.49
C VAL A 13 -8.45 -3.59 12.68
N VAL A 14 -8.35 -2.28 12.48
CA VAL A 14 -8.71 -1.26 13.47
C VAL A 14 -9.96 -0.53 13.01
N ASP A 15 -10.89 -0.31 13.94
CA ASP A 15 -11.96 0.66 13.81
C ASP A 15 -11.36 2.05 14.01
N VAL A 16 -11.33 2.87 12.95
CA VAL A 16 -10.60 4.12 13.01
C VAL A 16 -11.21 5.03 14.05
N GLU A 17 -12.53 5.16 14.17
CA GLU A 17 -13.16 6.05 15.16
C GLU A 17 -13.02 5.55 16.59
N ALA A 18 -13.34 4.27 16.83
CA ALA A 18 -13.37 3.69 18.17
C ALA A 18 -11.98 3.32 18.70
N GLY A 19 -10.99 3.14 17.80
CA GLY A 19 -9.65 2.63 18.14
C GLY A 19 -9.64 1.15 18.56
N ALA A 20 -10.72 0.41 18.27
CA ALA A 20 -10.82 -1.00 18.61
C ALA A 20 -10.09 -1.86 17.57
N GLU A 21 -9.15 -2.69 18.03
CA GLU A 21 -8.36 -3.60 17.18
C GLU A 21 -8.90 -5.04 17.23
N ARG A 22 -8.90 -5.72 16.09
CA ARG A 22 -9.18 -7.15 15.95
C ARG A 22 -8.09 -7.82 15.11
N MET A 23 -7.50 -8.89 15.62
CA MET A 23 -6.62 -9.74 14.84
C MET A 23 -7.45 -10.62 13.90
N VAL A 24 -7.11 -10.63 12.61
CA VAL A 24 -7.78 -11.43 11.56
C VAL A 24 -6.99 -12.69 11.28
N ALA A 25 -5.67 -12.57 11.15
CA ALA A 25 -4.78 -13.70 10.89
C ALA A 25 -3.42 -13.49 11.55
N GLU A 26 -2.74 -14.59 11.84
CA GLU A 26 -1.36 -14.61 12.31
C GLU A 26 -0.60 -15.69 11.54
N SER A 27 0.65 -15.39 11.19
CA SER A 27 1.54 -16.32 10.52
C SER A 27 2.92 -16.27 11.15
N ALA A 28 3.48 -17.44 11.44
CA ALA A 28 4.88 -17.62 11.84
C ALA A 28 5.77 -18.10 10.67
N VAL A 29 5.20 -18.26 9.47
CA VAL A 29 5.86 -18.87 8.31
C VAL A 29 5.80 -17.94 7.11
N LEU A 30 4.60 -17.61 6.66
CA LEU A 30 4.38 -16.63 5.59
C LEU A 30 4.64 -15.21 6.12
N HIS A 31 5.56 -14.51 5.46
CA HIS A 31 5.71 -13.06 5.58
C HIS A 31 4.64 -12.40 4.71
N ILE A 32 3.46 -12.19 5.29
CA ILE A 32 2.36 -11.47 4.65
C ILE A 32 2.59 -9.96 4.79
N GLU A 33 2.28 -9.22 3.74
CA GLU A 33 2.55 -7.79 3.64
C GLU A 33 1.35 -7.07 2.97
N ALA A 34 1.24 -5.77 3.28
CA ALA A 34 0.49 -4.75 2.54
C ALA A 34 -0.97 -5.13 2.18
N PRO A 35 -1.89 -5.14 3.16
CA PRO A 35 -3.25 -5.59 2.93
C PRO A 35 -4.05 -4.63 2.03
N ASN A 36 -5.01 -5.18 1.29
CA ASN A 36 -6.06 -4.49 0.54
C ASN A 36 -7.42 -5.04 0.96
N TRP A 37 -8.47 -4.25 0.78
CA TRP A 37 -9.85 -4.69 0.96
C TRP A 37 -10.55 -4.70 -0.41
N THR A 38 -11.31 -5.76 -0.70
CA THR A 38 -12.15 -5.75 -1.91
C THR A 38 -13.27 -4.70 -1.80
N PRO A 39 -13.68 -4.06 -2.91
CA PRO A 39 -14.75 -3.06 -2.90
C PRO A 39 -16.09 -3.57 -2.36
N ASP A 40 -16.37 -4.86 -2.50
CA ASP A 40 -17.56 -5.52 -1.95
C ASP A 40 -17.47 -5.85 -0.45
N GLY A 41 -16.33 -5.56 0.18
CA GLY A 41 -16.11 -5.77 1.60
C GLY A 41 -15.83 -7.21 2.01
N ARG A 42 -15.83 -8.19 1.10
CA ARG A 42 -15.81 -9.62 1.43
C ARG A 42 -14.42 -10.19 1.71
N TRP A 43 -13.37 -9.62 1.12
CA TRP A 43 -12.01 -10.19 1.21
C TRP A 43 -10.99 -9.16 1.65
N LEU A 44 -10.06 -9.63 2.48
CA LEU A 44 -8.74 -9.02 2.61
C LEU A 44 -7.78 -9.74 1.67
N VAL A 45 -6.88 -8.98 1.07
CA VAL A 45 -5.86 -9.49 0.14
C VAL A 45 -4.50 -8.99 0.58
N VAL A 46 -3.51 -9.87 0.63
CA VAL A 46 -2.14 -9.58 1.05
C VAL A 46 -1.17 -10.17 0.03
N ASN A 47 0.04 -9.64 -0.05
CA ASN A 47 1.12 -10.28 -0.79
C ASN A 47 1.98 -11.14 0.15
N ALA A 48 2.46 -12.28 -0.34
CA ALA A 48 3.48 -13.09 0.32
C ALA A 48 4.21 -13.95 -0.73
N GLU A 49 5.50 -14.19 -0.51
CA GLU A 49 6.34 -15.05 -1.37
C GLU A 49 6.36 -14.68 -2.87
N GLY A 50 6.03 -13.42 -3.20
CA GLY A 50 5.95 -12.96 -4.58
C GLY A 50 4.65 -13.32 -5.30
N GLY A 51 3.61 -13.74 -4.57
CA GLY A 51 2.24 -13.87 -5.06
C GLY A 51 1.25 -13.08 -4.19
N LEU A 52 -0.03 -13.19 -4.54
CA LEU A 52 -1.15 -12.65 -3.78
C LEU A 52 -1.92 -13.78 -3.09
N TRP A 53 -2.46 -13.45 -1.93
CA TRP A 53 -3.28 -14.35 -1.11
C TRP A 53 -4.49 -13.59 -0.60
N ARG A 54 -5.66 -14.23 -0.57
CA ARG A 54 -6.87 -13.66 0.00
C ARG A 54 -7.39 -14.48 1.16
N LEU A 55 -8.13 -13.82 2.05
CA LEU A 55 -8.85 -14.44 3.15
C LEU A 55 -10.15 -13.66 3.43
N PRO A 56 -11.18 -14.30 4.00
CA PRO A 56 -12.42 -13.61 4.32
C PRO A 56 -12.17 -12.40 5.22
N ALA A 57 -12.77 -11.28 4.87
CA ALA A 57 -12.73 -10.09 5.71
C ALA A 57 -13.54 -10.32 7.00
N PRO A 58 -13.18 -9.66 8.12
CA PRO A 58 -13.95 -9.79 9.35
C PRO A 58 -15.40 -9.33 9.13
N ASP A 59 -16.34 -10.16 9.57
CA ASP A 59 -17.79 -9.93 9.50
C ASP A 59 -18.38 -9.99 8.08
N ALA A 60 -17.71 -10.69 7.14
CA ALA A 60 -18.34 -11.09 5.88
C ALA A 60 -19.61 -11.92 6.16
N GLU A 61 -20.77 -11.44 5.69
CA GLU A 61 -22.10 -11.98 6.03
C GLU A 61 -22.33 -13.42 5.58
N GLU A 62 -21.57 -13.91 4.59
CA GLU A 62 -21.64 -15.29 4.12
C GLU A 62 -20.24 -15.94 4.15
N PRO A 63 -20.06 -17.06 4.89
CA PRO A 63 -18.92 -17.93 4.63
C PRO A 63 -19.05 -18.42 3.18
N ASP A 64 -17.97 -18.35 2.42
CA ASP A 64 -17.91 -18.92 1.08
C ASP A 64 -18.36 -20.40 1.17
N PRO A 65 -19.45 -20.81 0.49
CA PRO A 65 -20.07 -22.12 0.66
C PRO A 65 -19.17 -23.27 0.19
N ASP A 66 -18.10 -22.97 -0.54
CA ASP A 66 -17.09 -23.94 -0.97
C ASP A 66 -15.93 -24.09 0.03
N LEU A 67 -15.93 -23.34 1.15
CA LEU A 67 -14.88 -23.42 2.17
C LEU A 67 -15.25 -24.32 3.36
N PRO A 68 -14.30 -25.14 3.85
CA PRO A 68 -14.46 -25.84 5.12
C PRO A 68 -14.31 -24.87 6.31
N GLU A 69 -15.24 -24.91 7.26
CA GLU A 69 -15.07 -24.25 8.58
C GLU A 69 -14.17 -25.08 9.54
N PRO A 70 -13.39 -24.45 10.45
CA PRO A 70 -12.65 -23.21 10.32
C PRO A 70 -11.13 -23.47 10.36
N ALA A 71 -10.43 -23.01 9.33
CA ALA A 71 -9.05 -22.56 9.44
C ALA A 71 -8.96 -21.31 8.56
N VAL A 72 -8.32 -20.25 9.06
CA VAL A 72 -8.03 -19.07 8.24
C VAL A 72 -6.92 -19.48 7.27
N ASP A 73 -7.31 -20.19 6.21
CA ASP A 73 -6.39 -20.63 5.16
C ASP A 73 -6.31 -19.51 4.12
N PHE A 74 -5.12 -18.93 4.00
CA PHE A 74 -4.78 -18.03 2.91
C PHE A 74 -5.02 -18.74 1.58
N GLN A 75 -5.89 -18.18 0.75
CA GLN A 75 -6.17 -18.69 -0.60
C GLN A 75 -5.24 -17.99 -1.59
N ALA A 76 -4.42 -18.77 -2.30
CA ALA A 76 -3.58 -18.23 -3.36
C ALA A 76 -4.46 -17.63 -4.47
N VAL A 77 -4.09 -16.43 -4.92
CA VAL A 77 -4.67 -15.79 -6.10
C VAL A 77 -3.83 -16.16 -7.31
N ASP A 78 -4.47 -16.69 -8.37
CA ASP A 78 -3.79 -16.92 -9.64
C ASP A 78 -3.50 -15.60 -10.34
N LEU A 79 -2.21 -15.31 -10.56
CA LEU A 79 -1.76 -14.11 -11.26
C LEU A 79 -1.58 -14.34 -12.77
N GLY A 80 -2.01 -15.46 -13.33
CA GLY A 80 -2.10 -15.67 -14.77
C GLY A 80 -0.75 -15.58 -15.50
N GLY A 81 0.32 -16.07 -14.87
CA GLY A 81 1.68 -16.09 -15.42
C GLY A 81 2.50 -14.81 -15.19
N VAL A 82 2.00 -13.84 -14.42
CA VAL A 82 2.78 -12.67 -13.99
C VAL A 82 4.01 -13.11 -13.20
N PRO A 83 5.19 -12.49 -13.42
CA PRO A 83 6.40 -12.78 -12.63
C PRO A 83 6.19 -12.50 -11.14
N PRO A 84 7.06 -13.02 -10.25
CA PRO A 84 6.94 -12.76 -8.82
C PRO A 84 6.84 -11.26 -8.51
N ILE A 85 5.89 -10.88 -7.66
CA ILE A 85 5.57 -9.48 -7.35
C ILE A 85 6.34 -8.96 -6.12
N ASN A 86 6.35 -7.64 -5.96
CA ASN A 86 6.71 -6.98 -4.69
C ASN A 86 5.44 -6.81 -3.83
N ASN A 87 5.43 -5.85 -2.92
CA ASN A 87 4.31 -5.58 -2.02
C ASN A 87 3.32 -4.53 -2.54
N ASP A 88 3.53 -4.02 -3.75
CA ASP A 88 2.76 -2.93 -4.32
C ASP A 88 1.71 -3.50 -5.28
N HIS A 89 0.46 -3.50 -4.83
CA HIS A 89 -0.69 -4.01 -5.56
C HIS A 89 -1.95 -3.23 -5.19
N VAL A 90 -2.85 -3.01 -6.15
CA VAL A 90 -4.12 -2.32 -5.90
C VAL A 90 -5.26 -3.00 -6.65
N ILE A 91 -6.43 -3.06 -6.01
CA ILE A 91 -7.64 -3.63 -6.58
C ILE A 91 -8.38 -2.53 -7.36
N SER A 92 -8.91 -2.85 -8.54
CA SER A 92 -9.71 -1.90 -9.33
C SER A 92 -10.98 -1.49 -8.58
N PRO A 93 -11.53 -0.28 -8.82
CA PRO A 93 -12.75 0.17 -8.14
C PRO A 93 -13.96 -0.73 -8.34
N ASP A 94 -14.05 -1.43 -9.48
CA ASP A 94 -15.10 -2.41 -9.76
C ASP A 94 -14.83 -3.81 -9.14
N GLY A 95 -13.65 -4.02 -8.56
CA GLY A 95 -13.24 -5.28 -7.93
C GLY A 95 -12.88 -6.40 -8.91
N GLU A 96 -12.94 -6.15 -10.21
CA GLU A 96 -12.78 -7.18 -11.25
C GLU A 96 -11.31 -7.48 -11.59
N HIS A 97 -10.42 -6.53 -11.29
CA HIS A 97 -9.00 -6.58 -11.61
C HIS A 97 -8.14 -6.30 -10.37
N VAL A 98 -6.93 -6.85 -10.37
CA VAL A 98 -5.85 -6.43 -9.47
C VAL A 98 -4.65 -6.02 -10.32
N TYR A 99 -4.10 -4.85 -10.03
CA TYR A 99 -2.88 -4.36 -10.64
C TYR A 99 -1.71 -4.61 -9.70
N VAL A 100 -0.58 -5.05 -10.25
CA VAL A 100 0.58 -5.48 -9.45
C VAL A 100 1.89 -4.94 -10.01
N SER A 101 2.82 -4.61 -9.14
CA SER A 101 4.22 -4.36 -9.46
C SER A 101 5.02 -5.66 -9.40
N ALA A 102 5.52 -6.10 -10.56
CA ALA A 102 6.35 -7.28 -10.67
C ALA A 102 7.84 -6.97 -10.42
N ARG A 103 8.60 -7.97 -9.95
CA ARG A 103 10.05 -7.83 -9.66
C ARG A 103 10.91 -7.64 -10.90
N ASP A 104 10.36 -7.83 -12.09
CA ASP A 104 10.98 -7.46 -13.36
C ASP A 104 10.95 -5.94 -13.62
N GLY A 105 10.25 -5.17 -12.77
CA GLY A 105 10.14 -3.72 -12.86
C GLY A 105 8.89 -3.23 -13.60
N HIS A 106 8.03 -4.13 -14.08
CA HIS A 106 6.82 -3.80 -14.83
C HIS A 106 5.54 -3.88 -14.01
N LEU A 107 4.50 -3.21 -14.52
CA LEU A 107 3.15 -3.29 -13.98
C LEU A 107 2.34 -4.29 -14.80
N TYR A 108 1.48 -5.04 -14.13
CA TYR A 108 0.59 -6.01 -14.76
C TYR A 108 -0.85 -5.82 -14.27
N ASP A 109 -1.80 -6.01 -15.18
CA ASP A 109 -3.24 -6.11 -14.94
C ASP A 109 -3.62 -7.60 -14.89
N VAL A 110 -4.28 -8.04 -13.82
CA VAL A 110 -4.74 -9.41 -13.63
C VAL A 110 -6.26 -9.44 -13.40
N PRO A 111 -7.05 -10.06 -14.30
CA PRO A 111 -8.44 -10.36 -14.02
C PRO A 111 -8.52 -11.54 -13.04
N TRP A 112 -8.93 -11.25 -11.80
CA TRP A 112 -8.84 -12.20 -10.69
C TRP A 112 -10.20 -12.63 -10.11
N ASN A 113 -11.26 -11.84 -10.32
CA ASN A 113 -12.56 -12.04 -9.67
C ASN A 113 -13.64 -12.63 -10.62
N ARG A 114 -13.29 -12.88 -11.90
CA ARG A 114 -14.16 -13.55 -12.88
C ARG A 114 -13.88 -15.05 -12.98
N GLY A 115 -14.37 -15.86 -12.05
CA GLY A 115 -14.29 -17.33 -12.16
C GLY A 115 -12.85 -17.88 -12.14
N ALA A 116 -12.45 -18.71 -13.10
CA ALA A 116 -11.18 -19.46 -13.13
C ALA A 116 -9.90 -18.61 -13.27
N GLY A 117 -9.96 -17.29 -13.05
CA GLY A 117 -8.89 -16.35 -13.35
C GLY A 117 -8.68 -16.15 -14.85
N GLY A 118 -7.73 -15.29 -15.20
CA GLY A 118 -7.31 -15.05 -16.58
C GLY A 118 -5.84 -14.66 -16.68
N PRO A 119 -5.27 -14.64 -17.90
CA PRO A 119 -3.86 -14.31 -18.08
C PRO A 119 -3.58 -12.87 -17.66
N GLY A 120 -2.47 -12.65 -16.96
CA GLY A 120 -2.02 -11.31 -16.64
C GLY A 120 -1.51 -10.58 -17.89
N ARG A 121 -1.86 -9.30 -18.02
CA ARG A 121 -1.44 -8.42 -19.11
C ARG A 121 -0.43 -7.42 -18.60
N ARG A 122 0.77 -7.38 -19.20
CA ARG A 122 1.74 -6.32 -18.92
C ARG A 122 1.22 -4.96 -19.40
N ILE A 123 1.27 -3.95 -18.53
CA ILE A 123 0.79 -2.58 -18.77
C ILE A 123 1.92 -1.69 -19.31
N THR A 124 3.10 -1.75 -18.70
CA THR A 124 4.19 -0.81 -19.00
C THR A 124 5.14 -1.32 -20.08
N ALA A 125 5.58 -0.44 -20.98
CA ALA A 125 6.58 -0.75 -22.00
C ALA A 125 8.01 -0.85 -21.41
N ASP A 126 8.93 -1.40 -22.19
CA ASP A 126 10.35 -1.41 -21.83
C ASP A 126 10.89 0.03 -21.82
N ARG A 127 11.87 0.29 -20.95
CA ARG A 127 12.62 1.54 -20.87
C ARG A 127 14.10 1.25 -21.08
N ASP A 128 14.90 2.31 -21.24
CA ASP A 128 16.35 2.17 -21.33
C ASP A 128 16.89 1.39 -20.10
N PRO A 129 17.49 0.21 -20.29
CA PRO A 129 18.03 -0.59 -19.20
C PRO A 129 19.09 0.14 -18.36
N ALA A 130 19.77 1.15 -18.92
CA ALA A 130 20.76 1.94 -18.21
C ALA A 130 20.15 2.73 -17.05
N LEU A 131 18.87 3.13 -17.15
CA LEU A 131 18.16 3.85 -16.09
C LEU A 131 17.83 2.95 -14.89
N ARG A 132 17.86 1.62 -15.07
CA ARG A 132 17.42 0.64 -14.07
C ARG A 132 16.02 0.95 -13.53
N PHE A 133 15.16 1.47 -14.41
CA PHE A 133 13.84 1.99 -14.05
C PHE A 133 12.94 0.88 -13.49
N LYS A 134 12.20 1.19 -12.41
CA LYS A 134 11.21 0.32 -11.79
C LYS A 134 9.93 1.06 -11.49
N ASN A 135 8.80 0.37 -11.63
CA ASN A 135 7.48 0.89 -11.31
C ASN A 135 7.00 0.31 -9.97
N TYR A 136 6.62 1.18 -9.04
CA TYR A 136 6.06 0.83 -7.73
C TYR A 136 4.65 1.42 -7.63
N LEU A 137 3.64 0.57 -7.62
CA LEU A 137 2.24 0.95 -7.72
C LEU A 137 1.65 1.35 -6.36
N HIS A 138 0.94 2.48 -6.27
CA HIS A 138 0.32 2.89 -5.00
C HIS A 138 -1.18 3.18 -5.06
N GLY A 139 -1.74 3.42 -6.25
CA GLY A 139 -3.16 3.71 -6.37
C GLY A 139 -3.73 3.50 -7.77
N VAL A 140 -5.05 3.45 -7.83
CA VAL A 140 -5.86 3.50 -9.05
C VAL A 140 -6.88 4.64 -8.89
N SER A 141 -7.11 5.38 -9.97
CA SER A 141 -8.08 6.48 -9.97
C SER A 141 -9.50 5.95 -9.70
N PRO A 142 -10.39 6.75 -9.10
CA PRO A 142 -11.77 6.32 -8.81
C PRO A 142 -12.56 5.88 -10.05
N ASP A 143 -12.21 6.39 -11.24
CA ASP A 143 -12.80 5.97 -12.51
C ASP A 143 -12.18 4.68 -13.10
N GLY A 144 -11.14 4.13 -12.46
CA GLY A 144 -10.48 2.89 -12.84
C GLY A 144 -9.53 2.99 -14.04
N THR A 145 -9.25 4.20 -14.55
CA THR A 145 -8.54 4.36 -15.83
C THR A 145 -7.04 4.63 -15.70
N THR A 146 -6.59 5.12 -14.54
CA THR A 146 -5.23 5.64 -14.34
C THR A 146 -4.63 5.09 -13.06
N LEU A 147 -3.36 4.69 -13.11
CA LEU A 147 -2.58 4.22 -11.96
C LEU A 147 -1.65 5.32 -11.48
N SER A 148 -1.54 5.50 -10.17
CA SER A 148 -0.49 6.31 -9.53
C SER A 148 0.69 5.41 -9.19
N VAL A 149 1.87 5.80 -9.68
CA VAL A 149 3.06 4.96 -9.72
C VAL A 149 4.25 5.78 -9.30
N ILE A 150 5.08 5.22 -8.43
CA ILE A 150 6.39 5.75 -8.13
C ILE A 150 7.38 5.14 -9.13
N GLY A 151 7.97 6.01 -9.94
CA GLY A 151 9.01 5.67 -10.89
C GLY A 151 10.36 5.81 -10.21
N GLY A 152 11.02 4.69 -9.94
CA GLY A 152 12.35 4.67 -9.37
C GLY A 152 13.41 4.48 -10.45
N GLN A 153 14.44 5.33 -10.50
CA GLN A 153 15.52 5.21 -11.47
C GLN A 153 16.85 5.75 -10.95
N VAL A 154 17.94 5.34 -11.60
CA VAL A 154 19.25 5.95 -11.40
C VAL A 154 19.35 7.22 -12.25
N ASP A 155 19.72 8.34 -11.63
CA ASP A 155 19.90 9.63 -12.28
C ASP A 155 21.28 9.75 -12.97
N ALA A 156 21.55 10.91 -13.58
CA ALA A 156 22.82 11.18 -14.26
C ALA A 156 24.05 11.16 -13.32
N ARG A 157 23.87 11.26 -12.01
CA ARG A 157 24.92 11.21 -10.98
C ARG A 157 25.15 9.80 -10.45
N GLY A 158 24.30 8.84 -10.84
CA GLY A 158 24.35 7.48 -10.32
C GLY A 158 23.54 7.30 -9.03
N GLU A 159 22.76 8.29 -8.62
CA GLU A 159 21.94 8.28 -7.42
C GLU A 159 20.54 7.74 -7.72
N TRP A 160 19.97 7.00 -6.77
CA TRP A 160 18.59 6.50 -6.92
C TRP A 160 17.61 7.63 -6.61
N THR A 161 16.65 7.84 -7.50
CA THR A 161 15.61 8.87 -7.39
C THR A 161 14.24 8.23 -7.55
N THR A 162 13.24 8.79 -6.88
CA THR A 162 11.84 8.36 -6.96
C THR A 162 10.96 9.55 -7.25
N ASN A 163 10.10 9.40 -8.26
CA ASN A 163 9.22 10.47 -8.74
C ASN A 163 7.81 9.92 -8.99
N ILE A 164 6.79 10.77 -8.86
CA ILE A 164 5.41 10.39 -9.08
C ILE A 164 5.09 10.40 -10.57
N HIS A 165 4.43 9.34 -11.03
CA HIS A 165 3.98 9.15 -12.40
C HIS A 165 2.52 8.69 -12.42
N LEU A 166 1.83 9.04 -13.51
CA LEU A 166 0.52 8.51 -13.86
C LEU A 166 0.64 7.61 -15.10
N VAL A 167 0.11 6.39 -14.99
CA VAL A 167 0.15 5.37 -16.04
C VAL A 167 -1.27 4.95 -16.41
N PRO A 168 -1.68 5.02 -17.69
CA PRO A 168 -2.99 4.49 -18.11
C PRO A 168 -3.06 2.97 -17.90
N VAL A 169 -4.20 2.47 -17.41
CA VAL A 169 -4.44 1.03 -17.14
C VAL A 169 -4.31 0.18 -18.42
N ASP A 170 -4.75 0.73 -19.55
CA ASP A 170 -4.65 0.07 -20.87
C ASP A 170 -3.24 0.15 -21.47
N GLY A 171 -2.29 0.77 -20.76
CA GLY A 171 -0.95 1.08 -21.23
C GLY A 171 -0.90 2.35 -22.07
N GLY A 172 0.30 2.68 -22.56
CA GLY A 172 0.54 3.90 -23.34
C GLY A 172 1.45 4.90 -22.63
N PRO A 173 1.43 6.19 -23.02
CA PRO A 173 2.33 7.19 -22.48
C PRO A 173 2.13 7.41 -20.97
N THR A 174 3.23 7.42 -20.24
CA THR A 174 3.28 7.79 -18.82
C THR A 174 3.44 9.30 -18.67
N THR A 175 2.70 9.92 -17.77
CA THR A 175 2.90 11.33 -17.37
C THR A 175 3.72 11.38 -16.09
N GLN A 176 4.87 12.04 -16.09
CA GLN A 176 5.66 12.30 -14.89
C GLN A 176 5.18 13.60 -14.24
N LEU A 177 4.85 13.56 -12.95
CA LEU A 177 4.33 14.71 -12.20
C LEU A 177 5.39 15.42 -11.36
N THR A 178 6.42 14.70 -10.90
CA THR A 178 7.52 15.29 -10.12
C THR A 178 8.89 14.96 -10.74
N ASP A 179 9.82 15.92 -10.65
CA ASP A 179 11.21 15.79 -11.10
C ASP A 179 12.08 16.94 -10.56
N ASP A 180 12.03 17.18 -9.25
CA ASP A 180 12.66 18.36 -8.63
C ASP A 180 13.68 18.03 -7.53
N GLY A 181 14.19 16.80 -7.55
CA GLY A 181 15.31 16.37 -6.72
C GLY A 181 14.93 15.97 -5.29
N PHE A 182 13.65 16.01 -4.94
CA PHE A 182 13.14 15.47 -3.69
C PHE A 182 12.55 14.08 -3.93
N PRO A 183 12.95 13.05 -3.17
CA PRO A 183 12.28 11.76 -3.22
C PRO A 183 10.80 11.89 -2.87
N ASP A 184 9.95 11.46 -3.80
CA ASP A 184 8.51 11.34 -3.61
C ASP A 184 8.10 9.86 -3.67
N ASP A 185 7.15 9.47 -2.82
CA ASP A 185 6.69 8.08 -2.70
C ASP A 185 5.22 8.00 -2.21
N GLY A 186 4.62 6.81 -2.24
CA GLY A 186 3.34 6.54 -1.59
C GLY A 186 2.15 7.31 -2.17
N ALA A 187 2.10 7.52 -3.48
CA ALA A 187 1.09 8.37 -4.12
C ALA A 187 -0.27 7.68 -4.32
N GLU A 188 -1.33 8.20 -3.71
CA GLU A 188 -2.70 7.68 -3.80
C GLU A 188 -3.72 8.77 -4.18
N PHE A 189 -4.74 8.41 -4.95
CA PHE A 189 -5.79 9.34 -5.35
C PHE A 189 -6.72 9.70 -4.20
N SER A 190 -7.21 10.94 -4.20
CA SER A 190 -8.42 11.28 -3.45
C SER A 190 -9.64 10.54 -4.00
N PRO A 191 -10.69 10.29 -3.17
CA PRO A 191 -11.91 9.62 -3.64
C PRO A 191 -12.66 10.36 -4.75
N ASP A 192 -12.47 11.68 -4.86
CA ASP A 192 -13.03 12.50 -5.95
C ASP A 192 -12.15 12.51 -7.22
N GLY A 193 -10.97 11.89 -7.18
CA GLY A 193 -10.01 11.81 -8.28
C GLY A 193 -9.31 13.13 -8.64
N GLY A 194 -9.55 14.19 -7.88
CA GLY A 194 -9.00 15.53 -8.16
C GLY A 194 -7.62 15.79 -7.59
N TRP A 195 -7.15 14.94 -6.68
CA TRP A 195 -5.91 15.12 -5.92
C TRP A 195 -5.14 13.79 -5.79
N LEU A 196 -3.84 13.92 -5.52
CA LEU A 196 -2.97 12.86 -5.03
C LEU A 196 -2.50 13.22 -3.62
N TYR A 197 -2.42 12.23 -2.74
CA TYR A 197 -1.77 12.27 -1.44
C TYR A 197 -0.49 11.44 -1.53
N TYR A 198 0.61 11.96 -1.00
CA TYR A 198 1.92 11.30 -1.10
C TYR A 198 2.83 11.76 0.04
N ASN A 199 3.96 11.06 0.23
CA ASN A 199 5.03 11.54 1.10
C ASN A 199 6.20 12.09 0.28
N SER A 200 6.85 13.12 0.80
CA SER A 200 7.97 13.79 0.15
C SER A 200 8.98 14.30 1.17
N GLU A 201 10.25 14.27 0.82
CA GLU A 201 11.33 14.89 1.61
C GLU A 201 11.46 16.41 1.39
N ARG A 202 10.70 16.98 0.44
CA ARG A 202 10.71 18.42 0.12
C ARG A 202 10.50 19.36 1.32
N GLY A 203 9.80 18.90 2.34
CA GLY A 203 9.46 19.71 3.51
C GLY A 203 10.57 19.83 4.56
N SER A 204 11.76 19.30 4.29
CA SER A 204 12.83 19.18 5.28
C SER A 204 14.23 19.25 4.68
N ASP A 205 15.15 19.89 5.40
CA ASP A 205 16.58 19.86 5.10
C ASP A 205 17.29 18.62 5.68
N LEU A 206 16.59 17.85 6.54
CA LEU A 206 17.10 16.60 7.10
C LEU A 206 16.89 15.47 6.08
N PRO A 207 17.95 14.79 5.61
CA PRO A 207 17.83 13.66 4.69
C PRO A 207 16.94 12.55 5.26
N GLY A 208 16.07 11.97 4.43
CA GLY A 208 15.15 10.90 4.83
C GLY A 208 13.90 11.37 5.56
N HIS A 209 13.76 12.66 5.87
CA HIS A 209 12.65 13.18 6.69
C HIS A 209 11.40 13.45 5.86
N ALA A 210 10.81 12.38 5.33
CA ALA A 210 9.57 12.42 4.57
C ALA A 210 8.39 12.94 5.40
N GLN A 211 7.62 13.86 4.83
CA GLN A 211 6.38 14.41 5.38
C GLN A 211 5.24 14.29 4.35
N LEU A 212 4.00 14.62 4.73
CA LEU A 212 2.83 14.36 3.89
C LEU A 212 2.43 15.58 3.06
N PHE A 213 2.24 15.34 1.77
CA PHE A 213 1.93 16.33 0.75
C PHE A 213 0.72 15.91 -0.08
N THR A 214 0.09 16.89 -0.70
CA THR A 214 -0.95 16.69 -1.69
C THR A 214 -0.73 17.59 -2.89
N MET A 215 -1.19 17.17 -4.07
CA MET A 215 -1.16 17.94 -5.30
C MET A 215 -2.34 17.57 -6.19
N ARG A 216 -2.67 18.42 -7.16
CA ARG A 216 -3.62 18.08 -8.22
C ARG A 216 -3.10 16.93 -9.07
N THR A 217 -4.02 16.19 -9.71
CA THR A 217 -3.65 15.09 -10.63
C THR A 217 -2.93 15.57 -11.90
N ASP A 218 -2.90 16.87 -12.17
CA ASP A 218 -2.09 17.49 -13.22
C ASP A 218 -0.69 17.97 -12.73
N GLY A 219 -0.37 17.73 -11.46
CA GLY A 219 0.90 18.10 -10.83
C GLY A 219 0.94 19.52 -10.25
N THR A 220 -0.14 20.29 -10.34
CA THR A 220 -0.22 21.65 -9.78
C THR A 220 -0.71 21.68 -8.33
N ASP A 221 -0.76 22.87 -7.72
CA ASP A 221 -1.27 23.12 -6.36
C ASP A 221 -0.67 22.19 -5.27
N VAL A 222 0.66 22.11 -5.22
CA VAL A 222 1.38 21.31 -4.21
C VAL A 222 1.25 21.95 -2.82
N HIS A 223 0.81 21.17 -1.84
CA HIS A 223 0.64 21.59 -0.44
C HIS A 223 1.18 20.54 0.54
N GLN A 224 1.95 20.98 1.53
CA GLN A 224 2.25 20.17 2.71
C GLN A 224 1.05 20.25 3.68
N PHE A 225 0.46 19.11 4.04
CA PHE A 225 -0.73 19.10 4.91
C PHE A 225 -0.49 18.48 6.29
N ALA A 226 0.63 17.77 6.47
CA ALA A 226 1.07 17.31 7.78
C ALA A 226 2.60 17.36 7.89
N SER A 227 3.09 17.84 9.03
CA SER A 227 4.52 17.92 9.34
C SER A 227 4.74 17.74 10.84
N ASP A 228 5.68 16.87 11.22
CA ASP A 228 6.16 16.76 12.60
C ASP A 228 7.61 16.23 12.67
N ALA A 229 8.06 15.92 13.89
CA ALA A 229 9.41 15.42 14.14
C ALA A 229 9.62 13.95 13.74
N ARG A 230 8.56 13.21 13.39
CA ARG A 230 8.61 11.82 12.95
C ARG A 230 8.71 11.75 11.43
N VAL A 231 9.01 10.57 10.90
CA VAL A 231 9.11 10.36 9.45
C VAL A 231 7.82 9.69 8.98
N ASN A 232 7.06 10.34 8.11
CA ASN A 232 5.67 10.00 7.82
C ASN A 232 5.53 9.50 6.37
N TRP A 233 4.95 8.31 6.21
CA TRP A 233 4.88 7.56 4.95
C TRP A 233 3.47 7.01 4.69
N PHE A 234 3.19 6.72 3.41
CA PHE A 234 2.00 6.00 2.94
C PHE A 234 0.66 6.63 3.41
N PRO A 235 0.33 7.86 2.96
CA PRO A 235 -0.95 8.47 3.26
C PRO A 235 -2.09 7.85 2.44
N HIS A 236 -3.04 7.21 3.10
CA HIS A 236 -4.21 6.57 2.51
C HIS A 236 -5.49 7.34 2.89
N PRO A 237 -6.08 8.13 1.98
CA PRO A 237 -7.40 8.73 2.21
C PRO A 237 -8.49 7.65 2.31
N SER A 238 -9.47 7.84 3.21
CA SER A 238 -10.62 6.96 3.30
C SER A 238 -11.54 7.08 2.08
N PRO A 239 -12.34 6.06 1.74
CA PRO A 239 -13.26 6.12 0.61
C PRO A 239 -14.29 7.26 0.67
N ASP A 240 -14.74 7.66 1.86
CA ASP A 240 -15.61 8.82 2.07
C ASP A 240 -14.85 10.17 2.04
N GLY A 241 -13.52 10.14 2.09
CA GLY A 241 -12.66 11.31 2.04
C GLY A 241 -12.60 12.11 3.34
N GLU A 242 -13.09 11.58 4.47
CA GLU A 242 -13.10 12.28 5.76
C GLU A 242 -11.83 12.04 6.59
N HIS A 243 -11.11 10.95 6.33
CA HIS A 243 -9.92 10.55 7.08
C HIS A 243 -8.72 10.30 6.16
N ILE A 244 -7.51 10.44 6.70
CA ILE A 244 -6.26 9.98 6.07
C ILE A 244 -5.48 9.17 7.09
N VAL A 245 -5.26 7.89 6.82
CA VAL A 245 -4.39 7.02 7.62
C VAL A 245 -2.98 7.04 7.06
N TYR A 246 -1.96 7.01 7.92
CA TYR A 246 -0.57 6.96 7.50
C TYR A 246 0.32 6.28 8.54
N LEU A 247 1.52 5.86 8.11
CA LEU A 247 2.51 5.24 8.97
C LEU A 247 3.57 6.25 9.42
N SER A 248 3.87 6.26 10.71
CA SER A 248 4.81 7.20 11.32
C SER A 248 5.97 6.50 12.01
N PHE A 249 7.15 6.64 11.42
CA PHE A 249 8.41 6.07 11.89
C PHE A 249 9.09 6.95 12.94
N PRO A 250 10.00 6.38 13.77
CA PRO A 250 10.82 7.17 14.68
C PRO A 250 11.60 8.29 13.96
N PRO A 251 11.85 9.43 14.63
CA PRO A 251 12.68 10.51 14.08
C PRO A 251 14.04 10.03 13.56
N GLY A 252 14.46 10.56 12.40
CA GLY A 252 15.75 10.22 11.78
C GLY A 252 15.80 8.85 11.09
N THR A 253 14.66 8.18 10.91
CA THR A 253 14.57 6.97 10.09
C THR A 253 14.81 7.32 8.62
N LEU A 254 15.74 6.63 7.96
CA LEU A 254 15.99 6.80 6.52
C LEU A 254 15.16 5.80 5.72
N GLY A 255 14.38 6.29 4.77
CA GLY A 255 13.42 5.49 4.01
C GLY A 255 12.32 4.90 4.91
N HIS A 256 11.82 3.72 4.54
CA HIS A 256 10.72 3.02 5.22
C HIS A 256 11.12 1.57 5.55
N PRO A 257 12.13 1.35 6.42
CA PRO A 257 12.64 0.00 6.71
C PRO A 257 11.60 -0.86 7.44
N ALA A 258 11.76 -2.18 7.37
CA ALA A 258 11.04 -3.11 8.25
C ALA A 258 11.49 -2.97 9.71
N ASP A 259 10.74 -3.58 10.61
CA ASP A 259 11.12 -3.87 11.99
C ASP A 259 11.44 -2.64 12.86
N ARG A 260 10.63 -1.60 12.73
CA ARG A 260 10.70 -0.38 13.55
C ARG A 260 9.48 -0.26 14.45
N ASP A 261 9.66 0.42 15.58
CA ASP A 261 8.54 0.84 16.44
C ASP A 261 7.79 1.99 15.77
N VAL A 262 6.80 1.63 14.95
CA VAL A 262 6.00 2.57 14.17
C VAL A 262 4.70 2.89 14.89
N ILE A 263 4.04 3.93 14.41
CA ILE A 263 2.70 4.33 14.87
C ILE A 263 1.81 4.42 13.63
N LEU A 264 0.67 3.76 13.66
CA LEU A 264 -0.42 4.00 12.71
C LEU A 264 -1.18 5.22 13.19
N ARG A 265 -1.31 6.24 12.35
CA ARG A 265 -1.92 7.52 12.72
C ARG A 265 -3.04 7.85 11.74
N VAL A 266 -3.97 8.68 12.20
CA VAL A 266 -5.07 9.16 11.37
C VAL A 266 -5.24 10.66 11.54
N ILE A 267 -5.47 11.34 10.41
CA ILE A 267 -5.88 12.74 10.34
C ILE A 267 -7.37 12.77 10.02
N ASP A 268 -8.13 13.47 10.84
CA ASP A 268 -9.49 13.90 10.53
C ASP A 268 -9.41 15.15 9.63
N ARG A 269 -9.97 15.10 8.43
CA ARG A 269 -9.81 16.15 7.41
C ARG A 269 -10.62 17.40 7.70
N GLN A 270 -11.70 17.30 8.47
CA GLN A 270 -12.54 18.44 8.82
C GLN A 270 -11.90 19.29 9.93
N SER A 271 -11.41 18.63 10.98
CA SER A 271 -10.83 19.25 12.16
C SER A 271 -9.31 19.44 12.07
N HIS A 272 -8.67 18.80 11.09
CA HIS A 272 -7.21 18.72 10.92
C HIS A 272 -6.49 18.13 12.15
N ARG A 273 -7.19 17.33 12.96
CA ARG A 273 -6.60 16.70 14.14
C ARG A 273 -5.98 15.37 13.80
N THR A 274 -4.73 15.20 14.20
CA THR A 274 -4.04 13.92 14.18
C THR A 274 -4.22 13.17 15.49
N ARG A 275 -4.42 11.85 15.43
CA ARG A 275 -4.35 10.96 16.58
C ARG A 275 -3.69 9.63 16.22
N ASP A 276 -3.18 8.95 17.25
CA ASP A 276 -2.53 7.66 17.12
C ASP A 276 -3.61 6.57 17.24
N LEU A 277 -3.61 5.61 16.31
CA LEU A 277 -4.50 4.46 16.30
C LEU A 277 -3.88 3.28 17.06
N ALA A 278 -2.63 2.96 16.72
CA ALA A 278 -1.90 1.84 17.32
C ALA A 278 -0.38 2.07 17.23
N SER A 279 0.38 1.47 18.15
CA SER A 279 1.84 1.44 18.10
C SER A 279 2.34 0.01 18.22
N PHE A 280 3.22 -0.39 17.30
CA PHE A 280 3.63 -1.77 17.13
C PHE A 280 4.95 -1.87 16.36
N PRO A 281 5.69 -2.99 16.49
CA PRO A 281 6.79 -3.29 15.59
C PRO A 281 6.25 -3.53 14.17
N GLY A 282 6.68 -2.72 13.21
CA GLY A 282 6.14 -2.64 11.85
C GLY A 282 7.10 -1.97 10.87
N GLY A 283 6.57 -1.38 9.80
CA GLY A 283 7.36 -0.61 8.83
C GLY A 283 7.04 -1.03 7.39
N GLN A 284 8.08 -1.39 6.62
CA GLN A 284 7.89 -2.04 5.33
C GLN A 284 6.93 -3.23 5.46
N GLY A 285 5.96 -3.30 4.54
CA GLY A 285 4.94 -4.34 4.50
C GLY A 285 3.75 -4.09 5.41
N THR A 286 3.73 -3.03 6.23
CA THR A 286 2.59 -2.74 7.12
C THR A 286 1.37 -2.26 6.34
N ILE A 287 1.54 -1.19 5.53
CA ILE A 287 0.49 -0.49 4.77
C ILE A 287 1.03 0.13 3.48
N ASN A 288 1.82 -0.60 2.67
CA ASN A 288 2.42 0.04 1.48
C ASN A 288 1.37 0.51 0.46
N VAL A 289 0.20 -0.12 0.47
CA VAL A 289 -0.95 0.16 -0.38
C VAL A 289 -2.18 0.35 0.49
N THR A 290 -3.22 0.97 -0.08
CA THR A 290 -4.44 1.31 0.65
C THR A 290 -5.13 0.08 1.23
N SER A 291 -5.50 0.17 2.52
CA SER A 291 -6.05 -0.94 3.29
C SER A 291 -7.41 -0.61 3.92
N TRP A 292 -8.08 0.44 3.42
CA TRP A 292 -9.41 0.84 3.89
C TRP A 292 -10.47 -0.20 3.51
N ALA A 293 -11.34 -0.52 4.47
CA ALA A 293 -12.61 -1.14 4.17
C ALA A 293 -13.50 -0.17 3.38
N PRO A 294 -14.40 -0.67 2.51
CA PRO A 294 -15.31 0.18 1.73
C PRO A 294 -16.27 1.01 2.60
N ASP A 295 -16.42 0.66 3.88
CA ASP A 295 -17.26 1.39 4.84
C ASP A 295 -16.60 2.67 5.42
N SER A 296 -15.34 2.96 5.07
CA SER A 296 -14.55 4.10 5.59
C SER A 296 -14.36 4.13 7.11
N ARG A 297 -14.72 3.05 7.80
CA ARG A 297 -14.64 2.91 9.26
C ARG A 297 -13.51 1.99 9.68
N ARG A 298 -13.18 0.99 8.87
CA ARG A 298 -12.18 -0.03 9.21
C ARG A 298 -10.95 0.10 8.34
N PHE A 299 -9.79 -0.15 8.93
CA PHE A 299 -8.51 -0.12 8.24
C PHE A 299 -7.67 -1.34 8.61
N ALA A 300 -7.17 -2.08 7.62
CA ALA A 300 -6.32 -3.25 7.83
C ALA A 300 -4.83 -2.88 7.86
N TYR A 301 -4.01 -3.61 8.61
CA TYR A 301 -2.55 -3.41 8.63
C TYR A 301 -1.84 -4.68 9.11
N VAL A 302 -0.55 -4.78 8.80
CA VAL A 302 0.30 -5.87 9.30
C VAL A 302 1.30 -5.36 10.34
N ALA A 303 1.32 -6.02 11.50
CA ALA A 303 2.34 -5.84 12.53
C ALA A 303 3.28 -7.05 12.57
N TYR A 304 4.54 -6.83 12.95
CA TYR A 304 5.61 -7.84 12.96
C TYR A 304 6.25 -8.09 14.33
N PRO A 305 5.48 -8.47 15.37
CA PRO A 305 6.02 -8.70 16.71
C PRO A 305 6.85 -9.98 16.78
N PHE A 306 7.69 -10.05 17.80
CA PHE A 306 8.30 -11.32 18.22
C PHE A 306 7.39 -12.06 19.19
N GLN A 307 7.37 -13.38 19.11
CA GLN A 307 6.77 -14.24 20.12
C GLN A 307 7.37 -13.92 21.49
N ALA A 308 6.50 -13.79 22.48
CA ALA A 308 6.96 -13.71 23.86
C ALA A 308 7.69 -15.02 24.22
N PRO A 309 8.82 -14.96 24.94
CA PRO A 309 9.46 -16.18 25.43
C PRO A 309 8.46 -16.95 26.29
N SER A 310 8.33 -18.25 26.05
CA SER A 310 7.54 -19.12 26.90
C SER A 310 8.10 -19.05 28.33
N LEU A 311 7.28 -18.57 29.26
CA LEU A 311 7.60 -18.65 30.69
C LEU A 311 7.65 -20.13 31.05
N SER A 312 8.84 -20.64 31.37
CA SER A 312 9.07 -21.98 31.89
C SER A 312 8.78 -22.09 33.39
#